data_AF-A0A1H6A999-F1
#
_entry.id   AF-A0A1H6A999-F1
#
_cell.length_a   1.000
_cell.length_b   1.000
_cell.length_c   1.000
_cell.angle_alpha   90.00
_cell.angle_beta   90.00
_cell.angle_gamma   90.00
#
_symmetry.space_group_name_H-M   'P 1'
#
loop_
_entity.id
_entity.type
_entity.pdbx_description
1 polymer ?
#
loop_
_entity_poly.entity_id
_entity_poly.type
_entity_poly.pdbx_seq_one_letter_code
_entity_poly.pdbx_strand_id
1 'polypeptide(L)' 'MSDDALVYRVDAAPPERWCEAAIHGDHPIPAVVRTPERELWCAIHWWPREGDLKREGWTVEYSPAAQARLALGRLGIV' A
#
# COMPACT_ATOMS: atom_id res chain seq x y z
N MET A 1 10.07 15.71 24.08
CA MET A 1 9.50 16.01 22.76
C MET A 1 8.53 14.88 22.50
N SER A 2 7.24 15.16 22.37
CA SER A 2 6.27 14.13 22.05
C SER A 2 6.56 13.67 20.64
N ASP A 3 7.08 12.45 20.48
CA ASP A 3 7.22 11.78 19.20
C ASP A 3 5.82 11.49 18.68
N ASP A 4 5.21 12.45 17.99
CA ASP A 4 4.09 12.15 17.11
C ASP A 4 4.65 11.21 16.04
N ALA A 5 4.36 9.91 16.19
CA ALA A 5 4.76 8.91 15.23
C ALA A 5 4.30 9.36 13.84
N LEU A 6 5.21 9.36 12.87
CA LEU A 6 4.89 9.68 11.48
C LEU A 6 3.96 8.58 10.94
N VAL A 7 2.67 8.87 10.80
CA VAL A 7 1.66 7.90 10.34
C VAL A 7 1.39 8.07 8.85
N TYR A 8 1.56 6.98 8.10
CA TYR A 8 1.30 6.90 6.67
C TYR A 8 0.03 6.07 6.40
N ARG A 9 -1.06 6.73 6.03
CA ARG A 9 -2.39 6.11 5.89
C ARG A 9 -2.67 5.61 4.49
N VAL A 10 -2.88 4.32 4.34
CA VAL A 10 -3.06 3.65 3.06
C VAL A 10 -4.49 3.14 2.94
N ASP A 11 -5.16 3.51 1.86
CA ASP A 11 -6.51 3.06 1.56
C ASP A 11 -6.52 2.01 0.44
N ALA A 12 -7.66 1.38 0.19
CA ALA A 12 -7.81 0.51 -0.97
C ALA A 12 -7.78 1.34 -2.26
N ALA A 13 -7.17 0.78 -3.30
CA ALA A 13 -7.35 1.31 -4.64
C ALA A 13 -8.84 1.24 -5.04
N PRO A 14 -9.38 2.26 -5.75
CA PRO A 14 -10.71 2.16 -6.32
C PRO A 14 -10.82 0.96 -7.28
N PRO A 15 -12.02 0.40 -7.47
CA PRO A 15 -12.22 -0.69 -8.42
C PRO A 15 -11.82 -0.26 -9.84
N GLU A 16 -11.39 -1.24 -10.65
CA GLU A 16 -11.04 -1.04 -12.07
C GLU A 16 -9.91 -0.03 -12.31
N ARG A 17 -9.09 0.22 -11.29
CA ARG A 17 -7.87 1.03 -11.39
C ARG A 17 -6.64 0.14 -11.48
N TRP A 18 -5.66 0.61 -12.25
CA TRP A 18 -4.42 -0.10 -12.54
C TRP A 18 -3.26 0.50 -11.75
N CYS A 19 -2.23 -0.30 -11.49
CA CYS A 19 -1.00 0.17 -10.87
C CYS A 19 -0.27 1.14 -11.81
N GLU A 20 0.25 2.22 -11.24
CA GLU A 20 0.92 3.31 -11.96
C GLU A 20 2.41 3.04 -12.24
N ALA A 21 2.94 1.89 -11.81
CA ALA A 21 4.32 1.51 -12.09
C ALA A 21 4.54 1.33 -13.60
N ALA A 22 5.45 2.13 -14.17
CA ALA A 22 5.73 2.17 -15.61
C ALA A 22 6.15 0.81 -16.21
N ILE A 23 6.72 -0.09 -15.39
CA ILE A 23 7.14 -1.43 -15.81
C ILE A 23 5.99 -2.30 -16.34
N HIS A 24 4.74 -1.96 -16.01
CA HIS A 24 3.59 -2.72 -16.50
C HIS A 24 3.34 -2.53 -18.00
N GLY A 25 3.69 -1.39 -18.60
CA GLY A 25 3.50 -1.14 -20.03
C GLY A 25 2.09 -1.53 -20.50
N ASP A 26 2.03 -2.39 -21.52
CA ASP A 26 0.79 -2.90 -22.13
C ASP A 26 0.12 -4.04 -21.34
N HIS A 27 0.69 -4.45 -20.21
CA HIS A 27 0.18 -5.49 -19.32
C HIS A 27 -0.27 -4.88 -17.98
N PRO A 28 -1.42 -4.18 -17.93
CA PRO A 28 -1.86 -3.48 -16.74
C PRO A 28 -2.18 -4.47 -15.62
N ILE A 29 -1.63 -4.21 -14.43
CA ILE A 29 -1.92 -4.99 -13.22
C ILE A 29 -2.89 -4.20 -12.34
N PRO A 30 -3.94 -4.82 -11.79
CA PRO A 30 -4.86 -4.15 -10.88
C PRO A 30 -4.14 -3.55 -9.67
N ALA A 31 -4.46 -2.29 -9.34
CA ALA A 31 -4.01 -1.69 -8.10
C ALA A 31 -4.78 -2.29 -6.90
N VAL A 32 -4.10 -2.41 -5.76
CA VAL A 32 -4.69 -2.90 -4.51
C VAL A 32 -4.76 -1.82 -3.45
N VAL A 33 -3.81 -0.87 -3.46
CA VAL A 33 -3.75 0.24 -2.50
C VAL A 33 -3.69 1.58 -3.19
N ARG A 34 -4.12 2.60 -2.44
CA ARG A 34 -3.97 4.01 -2.74
C ARG A 34 -3.24 4.71 -1.59
N THR A 35 -2.17 5.43 -1.90
CA THR A 35 -1.38 6.18 -0.91
C THR A 35 -2.04 7.52 -0.52
N PRO A 36 -1.59 8.20 0.54
CA PRO A 36 -1.98 9.58 0.84
C PRO A 36 -1.76 10.55 -0.32
N GLU A 37 -0.68 10.35 -1.08
CA GLU A 37 -0.32 11.11 -2.28
C GLU A 37 -1.23 10.77 -3.48
N ARG A 38 -2.18 9.84 -3.29
CA ARG A 38 -3.16 9.36 -4.26
C ARG A 38 -2.60 8.47 -5.36
N GLU A 39 -1.39 7.97 -5.18
CA GLU A 39 -0.76 7.01 -6.09
C GLU A 39 -1.38 5.63 -5.96
N LEU A 40 -1.36 4.86 -7.04
CA LEU A 40 -2.00 3.55 -7.11
C LEU A 40 -0.98 2.43 -7.32
N TRP A 41 -0.92 1.50 -6.38
CA TRP A 41 0.08 0.43 -6.38
C TRP A 41 -0.58 -0.95 -6.34
N CYS A 42 -0.08 -1.87 -7.17
CA CYS A 42 -0.31 -3.29 -6.99
C CYS A 42 0.55 -3.82 -5.83
N ALA A 43 0.21 -5.00 -5.31
CA ALA A 43 0.85 -5.53 -4.09
C ALA A 43 2.37 -5.65 -4.23
N ILE A 44 2.87 -6.06 -5.40
CA ILE A 44 4.29 -6.28 -5.65
C ILE A 44 5.12 -4.98 -5.56
N HIS A 45 4.56 -3.85 -5.99
CA HIS A 45 5.25 -2.55 -5.90
C HIS A 45 5.00 -1.86 -4.55
N TRP A 46 3.87 -2.18 -3.91
CA TRP A 46 3.54 -1.64 -2.60
C TRP A 46 4.48 -2.16 -1.49
N TRP A 47 4.75 -3.46 -1.43
CA TRP A 47 5.54 -4.03 -0.32
C TRP A 47 6.97 -3.46 -0.19
N PRO A 48 7.74 -3.27 -1.27
CA PRO A 48 9.03 -2.58 -1.18
C PRO A 48 8.89 -1.15 -0.63
N ARG A 49 7.90 -0.39 -1.11
CA ARG A 49 7.64 0.99 -0.67
C ARG A 49 7.25 1.05 0.81
N GLU A 50 6.40 0.14 1.27
CA GLU A 50 6.09 -0.01 2.70
C GLU A 50 7.36 -0.29 3.52
N GLY A 51 8.25 -1.16 3.01
CA GLY A 51 9.54 -1.44 3.65
C GLY A 51 10.44 -0.21 3.74
N ASP A 52 10.45 0.66 2.72
CA ASP A 52 11.17 1.93 2.73
C ASP A 52 10.60 2.87 3.79
N LEU A 53 9.27 3.05 3.81
CA LEU A 53 8.57 3.89 4.79
C LEU A 53 8.88 3.45 6.24
N LYS A 54 8.84 2.14 6.51
CA LYS A 54 9.19 1.61 7.83
C LYS A 54 10.65 1.87 8.21
N ARG A 55 11.58 1.78 7.26
CA ARG A 55 13.01 2.11 7.48
C ARG A 55 13.23 3.61 7.73
N GLU A 56 12.38 4.46 7.15
CA GLU A 56 12.35 5.90 7.37
C GLU A 56 11.67 6.31 8.70
N GLY A 57 11.11 5.35 9.45
CA GLY A 57 10.49 5.58 10.75
C GLY A 57 8.98 5.82 10.70
N TRP A 58 8.33 5.57 9.57
CA TRP A 58 6.87 5.68 9.45
C TRP A 58 6.15 4.45 9.98
N THR A 59 5.04 4.69 10.67
CA THR A 59 4.02 3.68 10.96
C THR A 59 3.02 3.67 9.80
N VAL A 60 2.86 2.52 9.14
CA VAL A 60 1.91 2.36 8.05
C VAL A 60 0.58 1.84 8.58
N GLU A 61 -0.47 2.63 8.41
CA GLU A 61 -1.84 2.27 8.82
C GLU A 61 -2.69 1.98 7.58
N TYR A 62 -3.32 0.81 7.56
CA TYR A 62 -4.21 0.40 6.47
C TYR A 62 -5.66 0.60 6.85
N SER A 63 -6.44 1.19 5.94
CA SER A 63 -7.91 1.15 6.04
C SER A 63 -8.41 -0.30 6.05
N PRO A 64 -9.61 -0.59 6.60
CA PRO A 64 -10.18 -1.94 6.54
C PRO A 64 -10.31 -2.48 5.11
N ALA A 65 -10.59 -1.61 4.15
CA ALA A 65 -10.67 -1.99 2.74
C ALA A 65 -9.29 -2.38 2.19
N ALA A 66 -8.23 -1.63 2.53
CA ALA A 66 -6.86 -1.96 2.14
C ALA A 66 -6.41 -3.29 2.75
N GLN A 67 -6.71 -3.52 4.04
CA GLN A 67 -6.42 -4.78 4.72
C GLN A 67 -7.07 -5.97 4.01
N ALA A 68 -8.34 -5.85 3.64
CA ALA A 68 -9.06 -6.88 2.89
C ALA A 68 -8.44 -7.15 1.51
N ARG A 69 -8.01 -6.09 0.79
CA ARG A 69 -7.36 -6.21 -0.52
C ARG A 69 -5.98 -6.84 -0.46
N LEU A 70 -5.23 -6.54 0.59
CA LEU A 70 -3.89 -7.10 0.83
C LEU A 70 -3.92 -8.46 1.52
N ALA A 71 -5.11 -8.98 1.85
CA ALA A 71 -5.30 -10.19 2.65
C ALA A 71 -4.55 -10.16 4.01
N LEU A 72 -4.36 -8.97 4.57
CA LEU A 72 -3.74 -8.78 5.88
C LEU A 72 -4.64 -9.42 6.96
N GLY A 73 -4.02 -10.19 7.86
CA GLY A 73 -4.73 -10.92 8.92
C GLY A 73 -5.45 -12.21 8.46
N ARG A 74 -5.42 -12.55 7.16
CA ARG A 74 -5.87 -13.87 6.66
C ARG A 74 -4.73 -14.88 6.48
N LEU A 75 -3.50 -14.40 6.37
CA LEU A 75 -2.30 -15.24 6.39
C LEU A 75 -1.80 -15.30 7.83
N GLY A 76 -2.30 -16.26 8.61
CA GLY A 76 -1.67 -16.68 9.85
C GLY A 76 -0.36 -17.41 9.54
N ILE A 77 0.64 -16.69 9.05
CA ILE A 77 1.98 -17.22 8.86
C ILE A 77 2.83 -16.70 10.02
N VAL A 78 3.05 -17.63 10.96
CA VAL A 78 4.13 -17.67 11.95
C VAL A 78 5.51 -17.60 11.30
#